data_AF-A0A2K0U1T9-F1
#
_entry.id   AF-A0A2K0U1T9-F1
#
_cell.length_a   1.000
_cell.length_b   1.000
_cell.length_c   1.000
_cell.angle_alpha   90.00
_cell.angle_beta   90.00
_cell.angle_gamma   90.00
#
_symmetry.space_group_name_H-M   'P 1'
#
loop_
_entity.id
_entity.type
_entity.pdbx_description
1 polymer ?
#
loop_
_entity_poly.entity_id
_entity_poly.type
_entity_poly.pdbx_seq_one_letter_code
_entity_poly.pdbx_strand_id
1 'polypeptide(L)'
;MVISLEHRFFGLSDASNATDPIEKYKSLTLENVMLDAVTFVNHIKHTIPGAKDSKVIVSGGSYGGFLTTVLKMNYPEVFFGAIPYAPPLRSIGANY
;
A
#
# COMPACT_ATOMS: atom_id res chain seq x y z
N MET A 1 6.58 5.69 15.90
CA MET A 1 7.25 5.79 14.57
C MET A 1 6.19 6.11 13.55
N VAL A 2 6.45 7.04 12.63
CA VAL A 2 5.55 7.38 11.52
C VAL A 2 6.38 7.29 10.26
N ILE A 3 5.87 6.57 9.25
CA ILE A 3 6.56 6.33 8.00
C ILE A 3 5.55 6.46 6.88
N SER A 4 5.95 7.11 5.78
CA SER A 4 5.18 7.19 4.55
C SER A 4 5.79 6.24 3.51
N LEU A 5 4.95 5.45 2.87
CA LEU A 5 5.33 4.61 1.74
C LEU A 5 4.85 5.29 0.46
N GLU A 6 5.78 5.61 -0.44
CA GLU A 6 5.43 6.12 -1.75
C GLU A 6 4.93 4.97 -2.64
N HIS A 7 3.91 5.24 -3.44
CA HIS A 7 3.26 4.25 -4.28
C HIS A 7 4.16 3.93 -5.49
N ARG A 8 4.26 2.65 -5.89
CA ARG A 8 4.95 2.26 -7.14
C ARG A 8 4.46 3.09 -8.33
N PHE A 9 5.38 3.51 -9.18
CA PHE A 9 5.19 4.38 -10.33
C PHE A 9 4.76 5.83 -10.04
N PHE A 10 4.79 6.27 -8.79
CA PHE A 10 4.59 7.67 -8.42
C PHE A 10 5.86 8.25 -7.82
N GLY A 11 6.14 9.53 -8.09
CA GLY A 11 7.28 10.22 -7.53
C GLY A 11 8.61 9.59 -7.95
N LEU A 12 9.41 9.21 -6.96
CA LEU A 12 10.72 8.59 -7.15
C LEU A 12 10.65 7.07 -7.22
N SER A 13 9.50 6.48 -6.92
CA SER A 13 9.29 5.04 -6.88
C SER A 13 9.05 4.47 -8.28
N ASP A 14 10.05 4.53 -9.16
CA ASP A 14 9.96 3.90 -10.49
C ASP A 14 10.31 2.40 -10.44
N ALA A 15 9.29 1.56 -10.64
CA ALA A 15 9.43 0.10 -10.52
C ALA A 15 9.84 -0.58 -11.84
N SER A 16 10.05 0.18 -12.93
CA SER A 16 10.50 -0.38 -14.21
C SER A 16 11.26 0.63 -15.07
N ASN A 17 12.41 0.20 -15.59
CA ASN A 17 13.21 0.97 -16.55
C ASN A 17 12.82 0.70 -18.02
N ALA A 18 11.72 -0.02 -18.27
CA ALA A 18 11.25 -0.28 -19.62
C ALA A 18 10.83 1.03 -20.32
N THR A 19 11.14 1.14 -21.61
CA THR A 19 10.74 2.29 -22.44
C THR A 19 9.34 2.13 -23.01
N ASP A 20 8.94 0.89 -23.34
CA ASP A 20 7.59 0.58 -23.77
C ASP A 20 6.59 0.76 -22.61
N PRO A 21 5.55 1.61 -22.73
CA PRO A 21 4.61 1.87 -21.64
C PRO A 21 3.83 0.63 -21.18
N ILE A 22 3.51 -0.30 -22.10
CA ILE A 22 2.73 -1.49 -21.75
C ILE A 22 3.58 -2.38 -20.83
N GLU A 23 4.83 -2.64 -21.21
CA GLU A 23 5.75 -3.39 -20.35
C GLU A 23 6.16 -2.61 -19.10
N LYS A 24 6.31 -1.28 -19.18
CA LYS A 24 6.64 -0.43 -18.01
C LYS A 24 5.60 -0.56 -16.91
N TYR A 25 4.32 -0.41 -17.25
CA TYR A 25 3.23 -0.40 -16.27
C TYR A 25 2.57 -1.77 -16.04
N LYS A 26 3.12 -2.84 -16.62
CA LYS A 26 2.62 -4.21 -16.45
C LYS A 26 2.50 -4.64 -14.98
N SER A 27 3.38 -4.14 -14.11
CA SER A 27 3.36 -4.43 -12.68
C SER A 27 2.58 -3.41 -11.85
N LEU A 28 1.95 -2.39 -12.47
CA LEU A 28 1.05 -1.45 -11.81
C LEU A 28 -0.32 -2.13 -11.59
N THR A 29 -0.37 -3.04 -10.63
CA THR A 29 -1.59 -3.78 -10.24
C THR A 29 -1.86 -3.57 -8.76
N LEU A 30 -3.13 -3.65 -8.36
CA LEU A 30 -3.52 -3.52 -6.95
C LEU A 30 -2.85 -4.56 -6.05
N GLU A 31 -2.74 -5.80 -6.54
CA GLU A 31 -2.04 -6.88 -5.84
C GLU A 31 -0.60 -6.49 -5.53
N ASN A 32 0.14 -6.04 -6.55
CA ASN A 32 1.52 -5.67 -6.36
C ASN A 32 1.70 -4.43 -5.47
N VAL A 33 0.76 -3.47 -5.51
CA VAL A 33 0.74 -2.31 -4.59
C VAL A 33 0.58 -2.77 -3.15
N MET A 34 -0.30 -3.74 -2.88
CA MET A 34 -0.45 -4.28 -1.54
C MET A 34 0.79 -5.06 -1.07
N LEU A 35 1.41 -5.82 -1.98
CA LEU A 35 2.64 -6.56 -1.69
C LEU A 35 3.82 -5.63 -1.37
N ASP A 36 3.92 -4.45 -1.99
CA ASP A 36 4.92 -3.44 -1.60
C ASP A 36 4.73 -3.01 -0.16
N ALA A 37 3.49 -2.74 0.25
CA ALA A 37 3.19 -2.31 1.62
C ALA A 37 3.50 -3.40 2.64
N VAL A 38 3.17 -4.66 2.35
CA VAL A 38 3.51 -5.81 3.20
C VAL A 38 5.03 -5.97 3.30
N THR A 39 5.72 -5.96 2.17
CA THR A 39 7.19 -6.08 2.11
C THR A 39 7.87 -4.95 2.86
N PHE A 40 7.37 -3.72 2.71
CA PHE A 40 7.88 -2.55 3.39
C PHE A 40 7.71 -2.65 4.91
N VAL A 41 6.53 -3.01 5.40
CA VAL A 41 6.28 -3.20 6.83
C VAL A 41 7.19 -4.28 7.40
N ASN A 42 7.32 -5.41 6.70
CA ASN A 42 8.21 -6.48 7.10
C ASN A 42 9.66 -5.98 7.14
N HIS A 43 10.12 -5.26 6.12
CA HIS A 43 11.46 -4.68 6.12
C HIS A 43 11.70 -3.81 7.35
N ILE A 44 10.80 -2.87 7.66
CA ILE A 44 10.90 -1.99 8.83
C ILE A 44 10.95 -2.78 10.14
N LYS A 45 10.08 -3.80 10.30
CA LYS A 45 10.08 -4.64 11.50
C LYS A 45 11.39 -5.41 11.70
N HIS A 46 12.07 -5.79 10.61
CA HIS A 46 13.33 -6.53 10.66
C HIS A 46 14.55 -5.60 10.82
N THR A 47 14.53 -4.41 10.23
CA THR A 47 15.72 -3.54 10.18
C THR A 47 15.76 -2.49 11.27
N ILE A 48 14.61 -2.09 11.84
CA ILE A 48 14.58 -1.06 12.87
C ILE A 48 14.53 -1.66 14.28
N PRO A 49 15.52 -1.36 15.15
CA PRO A 49 15.51 -1.82 16.54
C PRO A 49 14.22 -1.43 17.28
N GLY A 50 13.63 -2.41 17.97
CA GLY A 50 12.36 -2.24 18.70
C GLY A 50 11.09 -2.33 17.85
N ALA A 51 11.18 -2.44 16.52
CA ALA A 51 10.00 -2.52 15.66
C ALA A 51 9.42 -3.94 15.49
N LYS A 52 10.20 -4.99 15.78
CA LYS A 52 9.88 -6.41 15.49
C LYS A 52 8.43 -6.81 15.84
N ASP A 53 8.01 -6.55 17.08
CA ASP A 53 6.69 -6.96 17.60
C ASP A 53 5.65 -5.82 17.59
N SER A 54 5.98 -4.69 16.97
CA SER A 54 5.11 -3.52 16.94
C SER A 54 3.83 -3.79 16.13
N LYS A 55 2.70 -3.30 16.65
CA LYS A 55 1.44 -3.23 15.90
C LYS A 55 1.52 -2.13 14.84
N VAL A 56 0.94 -2.39 13.67
CA VAL A 56 0.98 -1.46 12.53
C VAL A 56 -0.42 -0.96 12.26
N ILE A 57 -0.59 0.36 12.25
CA ILE A 57 -1.82 1.02 11.84
C ILE A 57 -1.55 1.68 10.49
N VAL A 58 -2.36 1.35 9.49
CA VAL A 58 -2.30 1.97 8.16
C VAL A 58 -3.32 3.10 8.07
N SER A 59 -2.97 4.18 7.38
CA SER A 59 -3.78 5.38 7.29
C SER A 59 -3.57 6.05 5.94
N GLY A 60 -4.64 6.61 5.35
CA GLY A 60 -4.58 7.24 4.04
C GLY A 60 -5.90 7.87 3.62
N GLY A 61 -5.84 8.84 2.70
CA GLY A 61 -7.00 9.57 2.20
C GLY A 61 -7.29 9.33 0.73
N SER A 62 -8.55 9.49 0.29
CA SER A 62 -8.97 9.31 -1.11
C SER A 62 -8.61 7.92 -1.63
N TYR A 63 -7.89 7.79 -2.75
CA TYR A 63 -7.33 6.52 -3.22
C TYR A 63 -6.44 5.84 -2.15
N GLY A 64 -5.63 6.60 -1.41
CA GLY A 64 -4.87 6.08 -0.27
C GLY A 64 -5.78 5.57 0.85
N GLY A 65 -6.99 6.11 0.98
CA GLY A 65 -8.04 5.60 1.87
C GLY A 65 -8.60 4.27 1.37
N PHE A 66 -8.86 4.14 0.06
CA PHE A 66 -9.20 2.84 -0.54
C PHE A 66 -8.09 1.81 -0.29
N LEU A 67 -6.83 2.16 -0.52
CA LEU A 67 -5.67 1.31 -0.23
C LEU A 67 -5.61 0.90 1.25
N THR A 68 -5.80 1.85 2.16
CA THR A 68 -5.85 1.62 3.61
C THR A 68 -6.90 0.56 3.98
N THR A 69 -8.08 0.62 3.37
CA THR A 69 -9.14 -0.37 3.56
C THR A 69 -8.74 -1.75 3.03
N VAL A 70 -8.31 -1.85 1.77
CA VAL A 70 -8.01 -3.16 1.16
C VAL A 70 -6.77 -3.82 1.75
N LEU A 71 -5.78 -3.04 2.22
CA LEU A 71 -4.61 -3.57 2.94
C LEU A 71 -5.02 -4.30 4.23
N LYS A 72 -5.88 -3.68 5.05
CA LYS A 72 -6.36 -4.32 6.28
C LYS A 72 -7.27 -5.52 6.01
N MET A 73 -8.08 -5.46 4.96
CA MET A 73 -8.98 -6.56 4.61
C MET A 73 -8.22 -7.79 4.08
N ASN A 74 -7.18 -7.59 3.26
CA ASN A 74 -6.46 -8.68 2.59
C ASN A 74 -5.24 -9.18 3.40
N TYR A 75 -4.64 -8.35 4.25
CA TYR A 75 -3.46 -8.70 5.06
C TYR A 75 -3.67 -8.35 6.55
N PRO A 76 -4.71 -8.91 7.20
CA PRO A 76 -5.07 -8.56 8.57
C PRO A 76 -4.00 -8.92 9.62
N GLU A 77 -3.09 -9.84 9.30
CA GLU A 77 -1.95 -10.25 10.11
C GLU A 77 -0.80 -9.22 10.10
N VAL A 78 -0.64 -8.47 9.01
CA VAL A 78 0.38 -7.43 8.87
C VAL A 78 -0.11 -6.12 9.48
N PHE A 79 -1.33 -5.71 9.13
CA PHE A 79 -1.93 -4.46 9.57
C PHE A 79 -2.87 -4.70 10.74
N PHE A 80 -2.52 -4.23 11.93
CA PHE A 80 -3.35 -4.37 13.13
C PHE A 80 -4.65 -3.58 13.02
N GLY A 81 -4.57 -2.34 12.53
CA GLY A 81 -5.72 -1.46 12.34
C GLY A 81 -5.60 -0.58 11.10
N ALA A 82 -6.70 0.05 10.70
CA ALA A 82 -6.77 0.93 9.55
C ALA A 82 -7.59 2.20 9.87
N ILE A 83 -7.13 3.35 9.37
CA ILE A 83 -7.81 4.64 9.49
C ILE A 83 -7.96 5.26 8.10
N PRO A 84 -8.98 4.88 7.32
CA PRO A 84 -9.21 5.41 5.98
C PRO A 84 -10.00 6.72 6.03
N TYR A 85 -9.54 7.74 5.30
CA TYR A 85 -10.22 9.05 5.18
C TYR A 85 -10.83 9.22 3.80
N ALA A 86 -12.13 9.49 3.74
CA ALA A 86 -12.89 9.63 2.48
C ALA A 86 -12.57 8.54 1.42
N PRO A 87 -12.56 7.24 1.78
CA PRO A 87 -12.26 6.18 0.82
C PRO A 87 -13.42 6.00 -0.17
N PRO A 88 -13.20 6.11 -1.49
CA PRO A 88 -14.27 5.91 -2.48
C PRO A 88 -14.56 4.42 -2.72
N LEU A 89 -15.02 3.68 -1.70
CA LEU A 89 -15.23 2.23 -1.76
C LEU A 89 -16.38 1.79 -2.67
N ARG A 90 -17.33 2.70 -2.96
CA ARG A 90 -18.55 2.41 -3.74
C ARG A 90 -18.67 3.22 -5.03
N SER A 91 -17.79 4.19 -5.30
CA SER A 91 -17.90 5.05 -6.49
C SER A 91 -16.86 4.75 -7.58
N ILE A 92 -15.81 3.98 -7.29
CA ILE A 92 -14.91 3.48 -8.33
C ILE A 92 -15.53 2.20 -8.92
N GLY A 93 -16.68 2.35 -9.59
CA GLY A 93 -17.28 1.27 -10.40
C GLY A 93 -18.34 0.37 -9.74
N ALA A 94 -18.95 0.73 -8.61
CA ALA A 94 -20.14 0.00 -8.15
C ALA A 94 -21.38 0.48 -8.93
N ASN A 95 -21.51 0.02 -10.17
CA ASN A 95 -22.83 -0.16 -10.76
C ASN A 95 -23.44 -1.39 -10.07
N TYR A 96 -24.53 -1.17 -9.34
CA TYR A 96 -25.50 -2.23 -9.06
C TYR A 96 -26.19 -2.59 -10.38
#